data_AF-A0A7C6S2S2-F1
#
_entry.id   AF-A0A7C6S2S2-F1
#
_cell.length_a   1.000
_cell.length_b   1.000
_cell.length_c   1.000
_cell.angle_alpha   90.00
_cell.angle_beta   90.00
_cell.angle_gamma   90.00
#
_symmetry.space_group_name_H-M   'P 1'
#
loop_
_entity.id
_entity.type
_entity.pdbx_description
1 polymer ?
#
loop_
_entity_poly.entity_id
_entity_poly.type
_entity_poly.pdbx_seq_one_letter_code
_entity_poly.pdbx_strand_id
1 'polypeptide(L)'
;MRVAVFINKNKLTALHDKQISVVVFDIENDKVVGVENLTLEEQYKKSIENWLKHKSINRIYLSEIDNRTYEKLHLNGVEVKTAEALENDGLFKSLALIIS
;
A
#
# COMPACT_ATOMS: atom_id res chain seq x y z
N MET A 1 -12.71 -1.59 -4.53
CA MET A 1 -11.59 -0.83 -3.93
C MET A 1 -10.31 -1.59 -4.18
N ARG A 2 -9.22 -0.92 -4.56
CA ARG A 2 -7.90 -1.55 -4.67
C ARG A 2 -6.98 -1.06 -3.56
N VAL A 3 -6.32 -1.99 -2.89
CA VAL A 3 -5.52 -1.74 -1.69
C VAL A 3 -4.12 -2.29 -1.88
N ALA A 4 -3.09 -1.48 -1.68
CA ALA A 4 -1.70 -1.92 -1.80
C ALA A 4 -1.03 -2.04 -0.42
N VAL A 5 -0.41 -3.17 -0.13
CA VAL A 5 0.41 -3.40 1.06
C VAL A 5 1.87 -3.48 0.64
N PHE A 6 2.68 -2.56 1.16
CA PHE A 6 4.10 -2.47 0.82
C PHE A 6 4.92 -3.26 1.83
N ILE A 7 5.74 -4.20 1.36
CA ILE A 7 6.37 -5.22 2.19
C ILE A 7 7.84 -5.40 1.82
N ASN A 8 8.66 -5.58 2.85
CA ASN A 8 10.04 -6.02 2.75
C ASN A 8 10.26 -7.13 3.79
N LYS A 9 10.67 -8.33 3.35
CA LYS A 9 10.91 -9.52 4.21
C LYS A 9 9.77 -9.77 5.22
N ASN A 10 8.52 -9.78 4.73
CA ASN A 10 7.30 -10.04 5.48
C ASN A 10 6.91 -8.97 6.52
N LYS A 11 7.47 -7.76 6.43
CA LYS A 11 7.07 -6.62 7.25
C LYS A 11 6.67 -5.45 6.38
N LEU A 12 5.79 -4.58 6.89
CA LEU A 12 5.53 -3.30 6.26
C LEU A 12 6.83 -2.52 6.06
N THR A 13 6.90 -1.80 4.94
CA THR A 13 8.09 -1.04 4.55
C THR A 13 7.75 0.39 4.19
N ALA A 14 8.76 1.27 4.21
CA ALA A 14 8.66 2.63 3.74
C ALA A 14 8.89 2.71 2.23
N LEU A 15 8.48 3.80 1.60
CA LEU A 15 8.65 4.01 0.15
C LEU A 15 10.12 4.22 -0.28
N HIS A 16 10.99 4.61 0.66
CA HIS A 16 12.41 4.87 0.39
C HIS A 16 13.31 3.63 0.54
N ASP A 17 12.74 2.47 0.89
CA ASP A 17 13.47 1.22 1.00
C ASP A 17 13.99 0.71 -0.35
N LYS A 18 15.12 0.00 -0.33
CA LYS A 18 15.79 -0.47 -1.56
C LYS A 18 14.99 -1.54 -2.32
N GLN A 19 14.39 -2.50 -1.61
CA GLN A 19 13.59 -3.56 -2.21
C GLN A 19 12.20 -3.54 -1.58
N ILE A 20 11.19 -3.36 -2.41
CA ILE A 20 9.81 -3.22 -2.00
C ILE A 20 8.98 -4.19 -2.84
N SER A 21 8.42 -5.19 -2.17
CA SER A 21 7.33 -5.99 -2.73
C SER A 21 6.02 -5.29 -2.42
N VAL A 22 5.08 -5.32 -3.36
CA VAL A 22 3.75 -4.74 -3.17
C VAL A 22 2.72 -5.80 -3.44
N VAL A 23 1.87 -6.07 -2.46
CA VAL A 23 0.70 -6.95 -2.61
C VAL A 23 -0.52 -6.07 -2.81
N VAL A 24 -1.17 -6.19 -3.96
CA VAL A 24 -2.37 -5.43 -4.30
C VAL A 24 -3.59 -6.33 -4.19
N PHE A 25 -4.57 -5.91 -3.39
CA PHE A 25 -5.84 -6.58 -3.19
C PHE A 25 -6.94 -5.85 -3.92
N ASP A 26 -7.72 -6.60 -4.69
CA ASP A 26 -8.98 -6.15 -5.26
C ASP A 26 -10.11 -6.58 -4.33
N ILE A 27 -10.85 -5.59 -3.83
CA ILE A 27 -11.92 -5.78 -2.85
C ILE A 27 -13.24 -5.32 -3.45
N GLU A 28 -14.20 -6.22 -3.52
CA GLU A 28 -15.57 -5.98 -3.97
C GLU A 28 -16.55 -6.56 -2.96
N ASN A 29 -17.58 -5.80 -2.58
CA ASN A 29 -18.59 -6.21 -1.59
C ASN A 29 -17.96 -6.82 -0.31
N ASP A 30 -16.96 -6.13 0.24
CA ASP A 30 -16.18 -6.52 1.43
C ASP A 30 -15.46 -7.87 1.34
N LYS A 31 -15.22 -8.37 0.12
CA LYS A 31 -14.49 -9.61 -0.15
C LYS A 31 -13.30 -9.37 -1.04
N VAL A 32 -12.20 -10.08 -0.77
CA VAL A 32 -11.05 -10.14 -1.67
C VAL A 32 -11.44 -10.99 -2.88
N VAL A 33 -11.43 -10.37 -4.06
CA VAL A 33 -11.73 -11.02 -5.35
C VAL A 33 -10.50 -11.20 -6.22
N GLY A 34 -9.39 -10.54 -5.88
CA GLY A 34 -8.13 -10.66 -6.61
C GLY A 34 -6.92 -10.25 -5.76
N VAL A 35 -5.77 -10.86 -6.07
CA VAL A 35 -4.48 -10.56 -5.43
C VAL A 35 -3.40 -10.49 -6.50
N GLU A 36 -2.66 -9.39 -6.56
CA GLU A 36 -1.48 -9.21 -7.42
C GLU A 36 -0.23 -9.04 -6.56
N ASN A 37 0.83 -9.79 -6.87
CA ASN A 37 2.14 -9.63 -6.25
C ASN A 37 3.08 -8.93 -7.23
N LEU A 38 3.60 -7.78 -6.83
CA LEU A 38 4.44 -6.92 -7.67
C LEU A 38 5.75 -6.60 -6.93
N THR A 39 6.80 -6.29 -7.70
CA THR A 39 8.00 -5.65 -7.16
C THR A 39 8.00 -4.20 -7.62
N LEU A 40 8.14 -3.25 -6.70
CA LEU A 40 8.20 -1.84 -7.04
C LEU A 40 9.59 -1.50 -7.57
N GLU A 41 9.68 -1.31 -8.88
CA GLU A 41 10.92 -0.92 -9.54
C GLU A 41 11.35 0.50 -9.14
N GLU A 42 12.66 0.75 -9.13
CA GLU A 42 13.28 2.04 -8.80
C GLU A 42 12.66 3.22 -9.57
N GLN A 43 12.30 3.00 -10.84
CA GLN A 43 11.69 4.03 -11.69
C GLN A 43 10.34 4.54 -11.16
N TYR A 44 9.58 3.68 -10.48
CA TYR A 44 8.28 4.04 -9.90
C TYR A 44 8.40 4.72 -8.54
N LYS A 45 9.53 4.55 -7.83
CA LYS A 45 9.77 5.25 -6.55
C LYS A 45 9.82 6.76 -6.72
N LYS A 46 10.33 7.25 -7.86
CA LYS A 46 10.39 8.68 -8.17
C LYS A 46 9.01 9.30 -8.42
N SER A 47 8.02 8.49 -8.79
CA SER A 47 6.68 8.92 -9.17
C SER A 47 5.62 7.95 -8.63
N ILE A 48 5.68 7.67 -7.32
CA ILE A 48 4.79 6.69 -6.67
C ILE A 48 3.31 7.05 -6.89
N GLU A 49 2.99 8.35 -6.88
CA GLU A 49 1.66 8.89 -7.18
C GLU A 49 1.13 8.41 -8.53
N ASN A 50 1.96 8.48 -9.57
CA ASN A 50 1.59 8.03 -10.91
C ASN A 50 1.41 6.52 -10.95
N TRP A 51 2.27 5.76 -10.29
CA TRP A 51 2.15 4.31 -10.23
C TRP A 51 0.83 3.90 -9.55
N LEU A 52 0.52 4.51 -8.40
CA LEU A 52 -0.73 4.28 -7.66
C LEU A 52 -1.96 4.64 -8.50
N LYS A 53 -1.91 5.76 -9.21
CA LYS A 53 -2.99 6.21 -10.10
C LYS A 53 -3.21 5.24 -11.27
N HIS A 54 -2.15 4.81 -11.96
CA HIS A 54 -2.27 3.83 -13.05
C HIS A 54 -2.81 2.48 -12.58
N LYS A 55 -2.47 2.09 -11.35
CA LYS A 55 -2.98 0.88 -10.71
C LYS A 55 -4.34 1.07 -10.03
N SER A 56 -4.95 2.26 -10.13
CA SER A 56 -6.23 2.60 -9.51
C SER A 56 -6.29 2.28 -8.01
N ILE A 57 -5.16 2.45 -7.30
CA ILE A 57 -5.05 2.16 -5.86
C ILE A 57 -5.74 3.25 -5.06
N ASN A 58 -6.64 2.84 -4.16
CA ASN A 58 -7.39 3.74 -3.28
C ASN A 58 -6.76 3.88 -1.89
N ARG A 59 -6.14 2.80 -1.39
CA ARG A 59 -5.53 2.77 -0.05
C ARG A 59 -4.17 2.10 -0.10
N ILE A 60 -3.21 2.63 0.65
CA ILE A 60 -1.91 2.02 0.85
C ILE A 60 -1.59 1.80 2.32
N TYR A 61 -0.88 0.71 2.60
CA TYR A 61 -0.30 0.41 3.91
C TYR A 61 1.23 0.46 3.84
N LEU A 62 1.84 1.26 4.72
CA LEU A 62 3.27 1.51 4.81
C LEU A 62 3.74 1.38 6.26
N SER A 63 5.05 1.21 6.49
CA SER A 63 5.59 1.33 7.85
C SER A 63 5.53 2.78 8.33
N GLU A 64 5.99 3.70 7.47
CA GLU A 64 6.07 5.13 7.72
C GLU A 64 6.03 5.91 6.40
N ILE A 65 5.78 7.21 6.49
CA ILE A 65 5.76 8.13 5.36
C ILE A 65 6.08 9.55 5.86
N ASP A 66 6.78 10.36 5.05
CA ASP A 66 6.98 11.76 5.36
C ASP A 66 5.72 12.60 5.06
N ASN A 67 5.52 13.70 5.81
CA ASN A 67 4.33 14.54 5.67
C ASN A 67 4.12 15.08 4.25
N ARG A 68 5.20 15.45 3.54
CA ARG A 68 5.09 16.01 2.20
C ARG A 68 4.54 14.98 1.21
N THR A 69 5.03 13.74 1.29
CA THR A 69 4.54 12.65 0.44
C THR A 69 3.12 12.24 0.85
N TYR A 70 2.82 12.18 2.15
CA TYR A 70 1.48 11.93 2.67
C TYR A 70 0.46 12.93 2.13
N GLU A 71 0.72 14.23 2.24
CA GLU A 71 -0.18 15.28 1.77
C GLU A 71 -0.44 15.18 0.27
N LYS A 72 0.58 14.91 -0.54
CA LYS A 72 0.40 14.72 -1.98
C LYS A 72 -0.45 13.50 -2.31
N LEU A 73 -0.23 12.37 -1.64
CA LEU A 73 -1.04 11.17 -1.85
C LEU A 73 -2.48 11.40 -1.43
N HIS A 74 -2.68 12.07 -0.30
CA HIS A 74 -3.99 12.43 0.20
C HIS A 74 -4.74 13.37 -0.76
N LEU A 75 -4.09 14.40 -1.30
CA LEU A 75 -4.65 15.30 -2.31
C LEU A 75 -5.02 14.57 -3.62
N ASN A 76 -4.33 13.47 -3.93
CA ASN A 76 -4.65 12.61 -5.06
C ASN A 76 -5.74 11.55 -4.74
N GLY A 77 -6.35 11.61 -3.56
CA GLY A 77 -7.42 10.70 -3.15
C GLY A 77 -6.94 9.31 -2.71
N VAL A 78 -5.66 9.15 -2.40
CA VAL A 78 -5.11 7.90 -1.85
C VAL A 78 -5.11 7.98 -0.33
N GLU A 79 -5.80 7.05 0.32
CA GLU A 79 -5.76 6.88 1.76
C GLU A 79 -4.45 6.18 2.18
N VAL A 80 -3.70 6.79 3.09
CA VAL A 80 -2.43 6.23 3.58
C VAL A 80 -2.62 5.78 5.04
N LYS A 81 -2.23 4.54 5.35
CA LYS A 81 -2.19 3.99 6.70
C LYS A 81 -0.77 3.57 7.04
N THR A 82 -0.20 4.17 8.08
CA THR A 82 1.12 3.81 8.61
C THR A 82 0.98 2.75 9.69
N ALA A 83 2.09 2.09 10.07
CA ALA A 83 2.11 1.07 11.12
C ALA A 83 1.49 1.54 12.45
N GLU A 84 1.68 2.81 12.80
CA GLU A 84 1.10 3.44 14.01
C GLU A 84 -0.43 3.43 14.01
N ALA A 85 -1.07 3.42 12.85
CA ALA A 85 -2.52 3.47 12.71
C ALA A 85 -3.21 2.09 12.60
N LEU A 86 -2.45 0.98 12.67
CA LEU A 86 -2.96 -0.36 12.31
C LEU A 86 -3.53 -1.18 13.46
N GLU A 87 -3.29 -0.78 14.71
CA GLU A 87 -3.71 -1.56 15.89
C GLU A 87 -5.22 -1.90 15.86
N ASN A 88 -6.02 -0.99 15.30
CA ASN A 88 -7.48 -1.14 15.18
C ASN A 88 -7.98 -1.21 13.73
N ASP A 89 -7.10 -1.39 12.74
CA ASP A 89 -7.50 -1.50 11.34
C ASP A 89 -7.93 -2.95 11.03
N GLY A 90 -9.23 -3.20 11.09
CA GLY A 90 -9.82 -4.53 10.83
C GLY A 90 -9.60 -5.02 9.40
N LEU A 91 -9.50 -4.10 8.43
CA LEU A 91 -9.19 -4.47 7.05
C LEU A 91 -7.75 -4.96 6.96
N PHE A 92 -6.79 -4.21 7.51
CA PHE A 92 -5.39 -4.64 7.51
C PHE A 92 -5.21 -6.00 8.19
N LYS A 93 -5.84 -6.24 9.34
CA LYS A 93 -5.79 -7.55 10.03
C LYS A 93 -6.26 -8.69 9.14
N SER A 94 -7.35 -8.47 8.40
CA SER A 94 -7.90 -9.47 7.46
C SER A 94 -6.95 -9.74 6.31
N LEU A 95 -6.34 -8.69 5.74
CA LEU A 95 -5.38 -8.81 4.64
C LEU A 95 -4.07 -9.46 5.09
N ALA A 96 -3.60 -9.14 6.30
CA ALA A 96 -2.36 -9.68 6.85
C ALA A 96 -2.38 -11.21 6.93
N LEU A 97 -3.54 -11.83 7.20
CA LEU A 97 -3.72 -13.29 7.20
C LEU A 97 -3.53 -13.95 5.83
N ILE A 98 -3.63 -13.18 4.74
CA ILE A 98 -3.44 -13.67 3.37
C ILE A 98 -1.97 -13.54 2.94
N ILE A 99 -1.25 -12.58 3.52
CA ILE A 99 0.13 -12.24 3.14
C ILE A 99 1.17 -13.00 3.99
N SER A 100 0.78 -13.39 5.21
CA SER A 100 1.57 -14.20 6.15
C SER A 100 1.68 -15.66 5.72
#